data_AF-A0A931MYY4-F1
#
_entry.id   AF-A0A931MYY4-F1
#
_cell.length_a   1.000
_cell.length_b   1.000
_cell.length_c   1.000
_cell.angle_alpha   90.00
_cell.angle_beta   90.00
_cell.angle_gamma   90.00
#
_symmetry.space_group_name_H-M   'P 1'
#
loop_
_entity.id
_entity.type
_entity.pdbx_description
1 polymer ?
#
loop_
_entity_poly.entity_id
_entity_poly.type
_entity_poly.pdbx_seq_one_letter_code
_entity_poly.pdbx_strand_id
1 'polypeptide(L)'
;MDLERALGDLTEQLHHRYFGKYRGIVVDNADPHHLGRLRLRVPNALGPDVVTGWASACIPYGGLDQQGCLFIPAVGAGAWVEFEGGDREFPIWTGAYVSRPDGSSEAPKPNDADGSTTAIGSDPASRKTIKTAAGHTLQFEDAPGREAVYVQDGAHGHRITLDGSGVVVTVGGAGHSISIDASGITVQYKGGDSLQIDASGIHLGGAVQHLVHGDVFKANVATFMAALMTHTHIGNMGAPTSPPVKPMTLDVPLSTKHTVG
;
A
#
# COMPACT_ATOMS: atom_id res chain seq x y z
N MET A 1 -44.65 39.48 -29.62
CA MET A 1 -43.75 38.34 -29.91
C MET A 1 -44.64 37.17 -30.25
N ASP A 2 -44.58 36.69 -31.49
CA ASP A 2 -45.39 35.57 -31.95
C ASP A 2 -44.90 34.28 -31.31
N LEU A 3 -45.84 33.56 -30.69
CA LEU A 3 -45.61 32.28 -30.05
C LEU A 3 -44.96 31.27 -31.01
N GLU A 4 -45.30 31.35 -32.30
CA GLU A 4 -44.74 30.49 -33.35
C GLU A 4 -43.26 30.72 -33.63
N ARG A 5 -42.80 31.99 -33.58
CA ARG A 5 -41.36 32.30 -33.68
C ARG A 5 -40.61 31.80 -32.44
N ALA A 6 -41.17 32.01 -31.26
CA ALA A 6 -40.58 31.54 -30.02
C ALA A 6 -40.50 30.00 -29.95
N LEU A 7 -41.53 29.30 -30.45
CA LEU A 7 -41.52 27.84 -30.59
C LEU A 7 -40.55 27.37 -31.66
N GLY A 8 -40.44 28.07 -32.78
CA GLY A 8 -39.46 27.77 -33.83
C GLY A 8 -38.02 27.87 -33.30
N ASP A 9 -37.69 28.98 -32.68
CA ASP A 9 -36.36 29.23 -32.10
C ASP A 9 -36.04 28.22 -30.99
N LEU A 10 -37.01 27.87 -30.13
CA LEU A 10 -36.84 26.86 -29.10
C LEU A 10 -36.64 25.46 -29.69
N THR A 11 -37.39 25.12 -30.74
CA THR A 11 -37.28 23.82 -31.42
C THR A 11 -35.92 23.67 -32.09
N GLU A 12 -35.44 24.71 -32.78
CA GLU A 12 -34.11 24.73 -33.39
C GLU A 12 -32.98 24.67 -32.34
N GLN A 13 -33.13 25.40 -31.23
CA GLN A 13 -32.20 25.32 -30.10
C GLN A 13 -32.16 23.93 -29.46
N LEU A 14 -33.28 23.20 -29.42
CA LEU A 14 -33.35 21.87 -28.83
C LEU A 14 -32.92 20.76 -29.80
N HIS A 15 -33.16 20.92 -31.11
CA HIS A 15 -32.87 19.89 -32.11
C HIS A 15 -31.37 19.61 -32.33
N HIS A 16 -30.49 20.51 -31.89
CA HIS A 16 -29.04 20.39 -32.08
C HIS A 16 -28.23 20.28 -30.78
N ARG A 17 -28.89 20.11 -29.64
CA ARG A 17 -28.23 20.05 -28.33
C ARG A 17 -28.28 18.66 -27.73
N TYR A 18 -27.14 18.23 -27.20
CA TYR A 18 -26.90 16.88 -26.70
C TYR A 18 -26.71 16.91 -25.18
N PHE A 19 -27.80 17.07 -24.43
CA PHE A 19 -27.77 17.21 -22.97
C PHE A 19 -27.69 15.89 -22.17
N GLY A 20 -27.52 14.76 -22.85
CA GLY A 20 -27.48 13.43 -22.23
C GLY A 20 -26.06 12.95 -21.88
N LYS A 21 -25.99 11.81 -21.19
CA LYS A 21 -24.76 11.00 -21.08
C LYS A 21 -24.73 9.97 -22.20
N TYR A 22 -23.63 9.91 -22.93
CA TYR A 22 -23.43 9.00 -24.05
C TYR A 22 -22.28 8.04 -23.75
N ARG A 23 -22.40 6.79 -24.21
CA ARG A 23 -21.30 5.83 -24.09
C ARG A 23 -20.24 6.12 -25.15
N GLY A 24 -19.03 6.37 -24.69
CA GLY A 24 -17.84 6.53 -25.52
C GLY A 24 -16.83 5.41 -25.30
N ILE A 25 -16.11 5.05 -26.35
CA ILE A 25 -14.93 4.18 -26.26
C ILE A 25 -13.70 5.04 -26.51
N VAL A 26 -12.73 4.97 -25.60
CA VAL A 26 -11.47 5.72 -25.71
C VAL A 26 -10.68 5.21 -26.91
N VAL A 27 -10.29 6.13 -27.79
CA VAL A 27 -9.43 5.83 -28.95
C VAL A 27 -8.04 6.43 -28.81
N ASP A 28 -7.89 7.50 -28.02
CA ASP A 28 -6.62 8.17 -27.76
C ASP A 28 -6.65 8.81 -26.37
N ASN A 29 -5.57 8.64 -25.62
CA ASN A 29 -5.37 9.22 -24.29
C ASN A 29 -3.99 9.92 -24.15
N ALA A 30 -3.25 10.08 -25.26
CA ALA A 30 -1.96 10.75 -25.28
C ALA A 30 -2.14 12.27 -25.41
N ASP A 31 -2.74 12.90 -24.39
CA ASP A 31 -3.01 14.34 -24.37
C ASP A 31 -1.69 15.16 -24.43
N PRO A 32 -1.44 15.93 -25.51
CA PRO A 32 -0.19 16.69 -25.67
C PRO A 32 -0.04 17.83 -24.65
N HIS A 33 -1.12 18.21 -23.95
CA HIS A 33 -1.09 19.26 -22.94
C HIS A 33 -1.16 18.72 -21.51
N HIS A 34 -1.18 17.39 -21.33
CA HIS A 34 -1.21 16.74 -20.01
C HIS A 34 -2.39 17.18 -19.12
N LEU A 35 -3.54 17.49 -19.72
CA LEU A 35 -4.76 17.91 -19.02
C LEU A 35 -5.68 16.74 -18.68
N GLY A 36 -5.28 15.50 -19.00
CA GLY A 36 -6.10 14.30 -18.80
C GLY A 36 -7.24 14.17 -19.81
N ARG A 37 -7.13 14.84 -20.97
CA ARG A 37 -8.17 14.78 -22.01
C ARG A 37 -8.12 13.45 -22.76
N LEU A 38 -9.27 13.08 -23.33
CA LEU A 38 -9.43 11.85 -24.10
C LEU A 38 -10.02 12.16 -25.47
N ARG A 39 -9.69 11.37 -26.49
CA ARG A 39 -10.50 11.30 -27.72
C ARG A 39 -11.32 10.02 -27.68
N LEU A 40 -12.61 10.13 -27.96
CA LEU A 40 -13.55 9.02 -27.86
C LEU A 40 -14.35 8.87 -29.15
N ARG A 41 -14.74 7.62 -29.43
CA ARG A 41 -15.79 7.31 -30.39
C ARG A 41 -17.12 7.20 -29.65
N VAL A 42 -18.13 7.97 -30.06
CA VAL A 42 -19.43 8.08 -29.37
C VAL A 42 -20.59 7.82 -30.35
N PRO A 43 -20.89 6.54 -30.65
CA PRO A 43 -21.77 6.19 -31.78
C PRO A 43 -23.17 6.82 -31.71
N ASN A 44 -23.78 6.86 -30.52
CA ASN A 44 -25.15 7.35 -30.34
C ASN A 44 -25.27 8.89 -30.39
N ALA A 45 -24.16 9.62 -30.32
CA ALA A 45 -24.16 11.09 -30.39
C ALA A 45 -23.57 11.62 -31.70
N LEU A 46 -22.49 11.00 -32.20
CA LEU A 46 -21.70 11.50 -33.31
C LEU A 46 -21.74 10.61 -34.57
N GLY A 47 -22.26 9.39 -34.45
CA GLY A 47 -22.14 8.34 -35.47
C GLY A 47 -20.95 7.41 -35.22
N PRO A 48 -20.94 6.23 -35.87
CA PRO A 48 -19.98 5.16 -35.56
C PRO A 48 -18.54 5.46 -35.98
N ASP A 49 -18.33 6.33 -36.97
CA ASP A 49 -17.00 6.60 -37.54
C ASP A 49 -16.39 7.93 -37.07
N VAL A 50 -17.11 8.67 -36.23
CA VAL A 50 -16.68 9.98 -35.76
C VAL A 50 -15.98 9.88 -34.41
N VAL A 51 -14.77 10.43 -34.36
CA VAL A 51 -14.00 10.61 -33.12
C VAL A 51 -14.12 12.05 -32.67
N THR A 52 -14.31 12.25 -31.37
CA THR A 52 -14.39 13.59 -30.76
C THR A 52 -13.10 14.40 -30.95
N GLY A 53 -13.19 15.71 -30.72
CA GLY A 53 -12.04 16.49 -30.25
C GLY A 53 -11.53 15.99 -28.90
N TRP A 54 -10.57 16.70 -28.31
CA TRP A 54 -10.10 16.41 -26.96
C TRP A 54 -11.19 16.70 -25.94
N ALA A 55 -11.73 15.66 -25.33
CA ALA A 55 -12.74 15.75 -24.29
C ALA A 55 -12.11 16.12 -22.95
N SER A 56 -12.61 17.20 -22.34
CA SER A 56 -12.19 17.67 -21.01
C SER A 56 -12.48 16.62 -19.93
N ALA A 57 -11.61 16.54 -18.93
CA ALA A 57 -11.80 15.62 -17.82
C ALA A 57 -12.71 16.21 -16.73
N CYS A 58 -13.79 15.51 -16.39
CA CYS A 58 -14.60 15.81 -15.21
C CYS A 58 -14.21 14.81 -14.10
N ILE A 59 -13.28 15.22 -13.25
CA ILE A 59 -12.69 14.40 -12.18
C ILE A 59 -13.26 14.77 -10.81
N PRO A 60 -13.30 13.83 -9.84
CA PRO A 60 -13.97 14.05 -8.57
C PRO A 60 -13.25 15.04 -7.64
N TYR A 61 -11.96 15.31 -7.86
CA TYR A 61 -11.17 16.25 -7.07
C TYR A 61 -10.03 16.82 -7.91
N GLY A 62 -9.72 18.11 -7.75
CA GLY A 62 -8.66 18.81 -8.48
C GLY A 62 -8.98 20.28 -8.73
N GLY A 63 -8.39 20.86 -9.78
CA GLY A 63 -8.72 22.22 -10.26
C GLY A 63 -7.77 23.33 -9.81
N LEU A 64 -6.71 23.01 -9.07
CA LEU A 64 -5.57 23.90 -8.78
C LEU A 64 -4.27 23.10 -8.94
N ASP A 65 -3.13 23.80 -8.92
CA ASP A 65 -1.81 23.16 -9.04
C ASP A 65 -1.53 22.18 -7.87
N GLN A 66 -0.85 21.09 -8.19
CA GLN A 66 -0.45 20.01 -7.26
C GLN A 66 -1.60 19.35 -6.47
N GLN A 67 -2.83 19.34 -7.00
CA GLN A 67 -3.95 18.60 -6.40
C GLN A 67 -4.83 17.91 -7.45
N GLY A 68 -5.29 16.69 -7.15
CA GLY A 68 -6.32 16.03 -7.97
C GLY A 68 -6.47 14.54 -7.76
N CYS A 69 -7.54 14.00 -8.34
CA CYS A 69 -7.85 12.58 -8.41
C CYS A 69 -7.97 12.19 -9.90
N LEU A 70 -6.81 12.06 -10.56
CA LEU A 70 -6.72 11.87 -12.00
C LEU A 70 -6.42 10.40 -12.34
N PHE A 71 -7.45 9.68 -12.79
CA PHE A 71 -7.33 8.33 -13.34
C PHE A 71 -7.68 8.35 -14.82
N ILE A 72 -6.66 8.34 -15.69
CA ILE A 72 -6.86 8.40 -17.13
C ILE A 72 -7.21 6.99 -17.64
N PRO A 73 -8.40 6.77 -18.24
CA PRO A 73 -8.76 5.50 -18.82
C PRO A 73 -7.81 5.10 -19.97
N ALA A 74 -7.54 3.80 -20.08
CA ALA A 74 -6.73 3.26 -21.17
C ALA A 74 -7.49 3.30 -22.51
N VAL A 75 -6.74 3.25 -23.63
CA VAL A 75 -7.33 3.05 -24.96
C VAL A 75 -8.17 1.76 -24.97
N GLY A 76 -9.37 1.83 -25.53
CA GLY A 76 -10.36 0.75 -25.53
C GLY A 76 -11.31 0.76 -24.34
N ALA A 77 -11.04 1.54 -23.28
CA ALA A 77 -11.92 1.63 -22.12
C ALA A 77 -13.24 2.35 -22.46
N GLY A 78 -14.29 1.99 -21.72
CA GLY A 78 -15.59 2.66 -21.76
C GLY A 78 -15.66 3.87 -20.83
N ALA A 79 -16.10 5.01 -21.36
CA ALA A 79 -16.30 6.24 -20.60
C ALA A 79 -17.64 6.90 -20.92
N TRP A 80 -18.23 7.56 -19.92
CA TRP A 80 -19.39 8.42 -20.14
C TRP A 80 -18.95 9.75 -20.72
N VAL A 81 -19.64 10.19 -21.77
CA VAL A 81 -19.36 11.44 -22.48
C VAL A 81 -20.57 12.36 -22.37
N GLU A 82 -20.29 13.62 -22.09
CA GLU A 82 -21.22 14.75 -22.12
C GLU A 82 -20.65 15.84 -23.04
N PHE A 83 -21.42 16.91 -23.22
CA PHE A 83 -21.09 18.02 -24.11
C PHE A 83 -21.39 19.33 -23.38
N GLU A 84 -20.42 20.24 -23.29
CA GLU A 84 -20.59 21.54 -22.60
C GLU A 84 -21.74 22.32 -23.24
N GLY A 85 -22.76 22.64 -22.45
CA GLY A 85 -23.98 23.27 -22.95
C GLY A 85 -24.66 22.49 -24.08
N GLY A 86 -24.46 21.17 -24.17
CA GLY A 86 -24.96 20.31 -25.24
C GLY A 86 -24.26 20.47 -26.59
N ASP A 87 -23.12 21.16 -26.65
CA ASP A 87 -22.35 21.39 -27.87
C ASP A 87 -21.34 20.26 -28.15
N ARG A 88 -21.51 19.61 -29.31
CA ARG A 88 -20.67 18.47 -29.75
C ARG A 88 -19.21 18.82 -29.94
N GLU A 89 -18.88 20.09 -30.14
CA GLU A 89 -17.50 20.56 -30.29
C GLU A 89 -16.75 20.63 -28.95
N PHE A 90 -17.47 20.63 -27.82
CA PHE A 90 -16.92 20.73 -26.47
C PHE A 90 -17.24 19.47 -25.63
N PRO A 91 -16.65 18.32 -25.97
CA PRO A 91 -16.89 17.08 -25.25
C PRO A 91 -16.26 17.09 -23.85
N ILE A 92 -16.90 16.39 -22.90
CA ILE A 92 -16.42 16.12 -21.55
C ILE A 92 -16.52 14.62 -21.30
N TRP A 93 -15.53 14.02 -20.64
CA TRP A 93 -15.69 12.66 -20.11
C TRP A 93 -15.92 12.70 -18.59
N THR A 94 -16.93 11.96 -18.13
CA THR A 94 -17.41 11.95 -16.74
C THR A 94 -17.38 10.52 -16.19
N GLY A 95 -16.19 10.00 -15.91
CA GLY A 95 -15.98 8.66 -15.36
C GLY A 95 -16.08 7.51 -16.38
N ALA A 96 -15.78 6.31 -15.90
CA ALA A 96 -15.75 5.07 -16.67
C ALA A 96 -16.97 4.19 -16.40
N TYR A 97 -17.34 3.34 -17.35
CA TYR A 97 -18.28 2.24 -17.13
C TYR A 97 -17.55 0.89 -17.27
N VAL A 98 -17.95 -0.08 -16.45
CA VAL A 98 -17.22 -1.34 -16.25
C VAL A 98 -17.87 -2.52 -16.98
N SER A 99 -18.35 -2.29 -18.19
CA SER A 99 -18.95 -3.35 -19.02
C SER A 99 -18.43 -3.33 -20.44
N ARG A 100 -18.21 -4.52 -20.99
CA ARG A 100 -17.89 -4.71 -22.40
C ARG A 100 -19.10 -4.44 -23.29
N PRO A 101 -18.88 -4.27 -24.62
CA PRO A 101 -19.97 -4.19 -25.59
C PRO A 101 -20.93 -5.39 -25.56
N ASP A 102 -20.45 -6.58 -25.19
CA ASP A 102 -21.24 -7.80 -25.05
C ASP A 102 -22.01 -7.91 -23.72
N GLY A 103 -21.87 -6.92 -22.83
CA GLY A 103 -22.49 -6.88 -21.51
C GLY A 103 -21.73 -7.61 -20.40
N SER A 104 -20.60 -8.25 -20.71
CA SER A 104 -19.75 -8.86 -19.69
C SER A 104 -19.03 -7.82 -18.82
N SER A 105 -18.74 -8.18 -17.57
CA SER A 105 -18.16 -7.28 -16.57
C SER A 105 -16.67 -7.06 -16.79
N GLU A 106 -16.25 -5.80 -16.66
CA GLU A 106 -14.85 -5.37 -16.56
C GLU A 106 -14.55 -4.77 -15.18
N ALA A 107 -15.41 -5.04 -14.19
CA ALA A 107 -15.22 -4.56 -12.84
C ALA A 107 -13.90 -5.12 -12.26
N PRO A 108 -13.15 -4.30 -11.50
CA PRO A 108 -11.90 -4.73 -10.91
C PRO A 108 -12.15 -5.90 -9.95
N LYS A 109 -11.46 -7.00 -10.21
CA LYS A 109 -11.48 -8.17 -9.32
C LYS A 109 -10.73 -7.84 -8.03
N PRO A 110 -11.32 -8.11 -6.85
CA PRO A 110 -10.68 -7.83 -5.58
C PRO A 110 -9.48 -8.76 -5.33
N ASN A 111 -8.76 -8.48 -4.26
CA ASN A 111 -7.69 -9.30 -3.73
C ASN A 111 -8.14 -9.99 -2.42
N ASP A 112 -7.58 -11.17 -2.13
CA ASP A 112 -7.70 -11.84 -0.83
C ASP A 112 -6.52 -11.48 0.10
N ALA A 113 -6.58 -11.96 1.35
CA ALA A 113 -5.60 -11.64 2.38
C ALA A 113 -4.16 -12.10 2.05
N ASP A 114 -3.99 -13.05 1.13
CA ASP A 114 -2.68 -13.48 0.59
C ASP A 114 -2.20 -12.64 -0.61
N GLY A 115 -3.01 -11.68 -1.04
CA GLY A 115 -2.76 -10.79 -2.17
C GLY A 115 -3.11 -11.38 -3.53
N SER A 116 -3.63 -12.60 -3.59
CA SER A 116 -4.10 -13.20 -4.83
C SER A 116 -5.35 -12.48 -5.35
N THR A 117 -5.51 -12.41 -6.67
CA THR A 117 -6.74 -11.87 -7.28
C THR A 117 -7.83 -12.93 -7.28
N THR A 118 -9.03 -12.55 -6.86
CA THR A 118 -10.15 -13.44 -6.60
C THR A 118 -11.37 -13.04 -7.42
N ALA A 119 -12.31 -13.96 -7.62
CA ALA A 119 -13.53 -13.66 -8.35
C ALA A 119 -14.40 -12.64 -7.60
N ILE A 120 -15.23 -11.90 -8.33
CA ILE A 120 -16.27 -11.09 -7.71
C ILE A 120 -17.27 -12.06 -7.07
N GLY A 121 -17.34 -12.03 -5.73
CA GLY A 121 -18.20 -12.91 -4.95
C GLY A 121 -19.69 -12.61 -5.11
N SER A 122 -20.52 -13.37 -4.39
CA SER A 122 -21.99 -13.19 -4.38
C SER A 122 -22.44 -11.88 -3.74
N ASP A 123 -21.60 -11.28 -2.89
CA ASP A 123 -21.79 -9.95 -2.33
C ASP A 123 -20.73 -8.98 -2.89
N PRO A 124 -20.94 -8.41 -4.09
CA PRO A 124 -20.01 -7.46 -4.69
C PRO A 124 -19.91 -6.15 -3.92
N ALA A 125 -20.88 -5.86 -3.03
CA ALA A 125 -20.87 -4.64 -2.23
C ALA A 125 -19.93 -4.75 -1.03
N SER A 126 -19.53 -5.96 -0.60
CA SER A 126 -18.65 -6.11 0.56
C SER A 126 -17.23 -5.58 0.29
N ARG A 127 -16.76 -5.58 -0.96
CA ARG A 127 -15.40 -5.16 -1.33
C ARG A 127 -15.39 -3.91 -2.21
N LYS A 128 -14.82 -2.81 -1.71
CA LYS A 128 -14.63 -1.56 -2.45
C LYS A 128 -13.18 -1.49 -2.91
N THR A 129 -12.95 -1.38 -4.22
CA THR A 129 -11.61 -1.57 -4.79
C THR A 129 -11.25 -0.46 -5.77
N ILE A 130 -10.09 0.16 -5.57
CA ILE A 130 -9.38 0.93 -6.59
C ILE A 130 -8.22 0.06 -7.06
N LYS A 131 -8.23 -0.35 -8.33
CA LYS A 131 -7.23 -1.26 -8.91
C LYS A 131 -6.76 -0.76 -10.26
N THR A 132 -5.44 -0.76 -10.45
CA THR A 132 -4.79 -0.40 -11.72
C THR A 132 -4.51 -1.63 -12.57
N ALA A 133 -4.22 -1.45 -13.86
CA ALA A 133 -3.96 -2.55 -14.79
C ALA A 133 -2.78 -3.45 -14.38
N ALA A 134 -1.76 -2.88 -13.74
CA ALA A 134 -0.62 -3.62 -13.19
C ALA A 134 -0.94 -4.37 -11.88
N GLY A 135 -2.16 -4.22 -11.36
CA GLY A 135 -2.62 -4.91 -10.15
C GLY A 135 -2.31 -4.17 -8.85
N HIS A 136 -1.83 -2.91 -8.88
CA HIS A 136 -1.77 -2.10 -7.66
C HIS A 136 -3.18 -1.84 -7.16
N THR A 137 -3.39 -2.06 -5.86
CA THR A 137 -4.73 -2.11 -5.26
C THR A 137 -4.77 -1.32 -3.96
N LEU A 138 -5.83 -0.52 -3.80
CA LEU A 138 -6.35 -0.08 -2.52
C LEU A 138 -7.76 -0.68 -2.37
N GLN A 139 -7.99 -1.46 -1.31
CA GLN A 139 -9.24 -2.18 -1.12
C GLN A 139 -9.73 -2.09 0.33
N PHE A 140 -11.05 -1.97 0.48
CA PHE A 140 -11.77 -2.05 1.74
C PHE A 140 -12.71 -3.25 1.69
N GLU A 141 -12.61 -4.15 2.68
CA GLU A 141 -13.53 -5.27 2.91
C GLU A 141 -14.42 -4.92 4.11
N ASP A 142 -15.73 -4.96 3.90
CA ASP A 142 -16.75 -4.66 4.91
C ASP A 142 -17.61 -5.90 5.25
N ALA A 143 -17.25 -7.09 4.74
CA ALA A 143 -17.96 -8.30 5.12
C ALA A 143 -17.83 -8.57 6.63
N PRO A 144 -18.94 -8.84 7.35
CA PRO A 144 -18.92 -9.08 8.78
C PRO A 144 -17.90 -10.15 9.20
N GLY A 145 -17.02 -9.81 10.14
CA GLY A 145 -15.97 -10.70 10.66
C GLY A 145 -14.77 -10.89 9.73
N ARG A 146 -14.70 -10.14 8.62
CA ARG A 146 -13.56 -10.12 7.68
C ARG A 146 -13.12 -8.71 7.34
N GLU A 147 -13.52 -7.72 8.13
CA GLU A 147 -13.26 -6.32 7.89
C GLU A 147 -11.76 -6.05 7.80
N ALA A 148 -11.34 -5.44 6.69
CA ALA A 148 -9.93 -5.22 6.42
C ALA A 148 -9.69 -4.09 5.42
N VAL A 149 -8.51 -3.47 5.51
CA VAL A 149 -7.97 -2.55 4.51
C VAL A 149 -6.71 -3.15 3.92
N TYR A 150 -6.64 -3.22 2.59
CA TYR A 150 -5.49 -3.73 1.85
C TYR A 150 -4.88 -2.64 0.98
N VAL A 151 -3.56 -2.49 1.07
CA VAL A 151 -2.74 -1.76 0.10
C VAL A 151 -1.77 -2.75 -0.50
N GLN A 152 -1.79 -2.92 -1.82
CA GLN A 152 -0.95 -3.88 -2.51
C GLN A 152 -0.26 -3.31 -3.73
N ASP A 153 1.02 -3.61 -3.84
CA ASP A 153 1.75 -3.54 -5.10
C ASP A 153 1.49 -4.80 -5.94
N GLY A 154 0.98 -4.63 -7.16
CA GLY A 154 0.75 -5.73 -8.08
C GLY A 154 2.02 -6.31 -8.70
N ALA A 155 3.09 -5.52 -8.84
CA ALA A 155 4.31 -5.95 -9.53
C ALA A 155 5.20 -6.84 -8.65
N HIS A 156 5.42 -6.45 -7.39
CA HIS A 156 6.33 -7.16 -6.48
C HIS A 156 5.58 -7.85 -5.32
N GLY A 157 4.26 -7.68 -5.21
CA GLY A 157 3.44 -8.31 -4.18
C GLY A 157 3.69 -7.78 -2.77
N HIS A 158 4.24 -6.57 -2.63
CA HIS A 158 4.36 -5.88 -1.34
C HIS A 158 2.98 -5.48 -0.84
N ARG A 159 2.72 -5.66 0.46
CA ARG A 159 1.38 -5.52 1.02
C ARG A 159 1.39 -4.85 2.37
N ILE A 160 0.37 -4.05 2.62
CA ILE A 160 -0.02 -3.55 3.93
C ILE A 160 -1.46 -4.01 4.17
N THR A 161 -1.68 -4.73 5.26
CA THR A 161 -2.99 -5.21 5.70
C THR A 161 -3.30 -4.62 7.05
N LEU A 162 -4.50 -4.05 7.20
CA LEU A 162 -5.06 -3.62 8.48
C LEU A 162 -6.34 -4.40 8.69
N ASP A 163 -6.44 -5.18 9.76
CA ASP A 163 -7.63 -5.98 10.07
C ASP A 163 -7.84 -6.10 11.59
N GLY A 164 -8.81 -6.92 12.01
CA GLY A 164 -9.09 -7.15 13.44
C GLY A 164 -7.95 -7.80 14.23
N SER A 165 -6.94 -8.35 13.57
CA SER A 165 -5.74 -8.94 14.19
C SER A 165 -4.62 -7.90 14.38
N GLY A 166 -4.64 -6.78 13.64
CA GLY A 166 -3.65 -5.72 13.75
C GLY A 166 -3.25 -5.13 12.40
N VAL A 167 -1.99 -4.69 12.30
CA VAL A 167 -1.39 -4.13 11.08
C VAL A 167 -0.20 -4.97 10.68
N VAL A 168 -0.15 -5.42 9.43
CA VAL A 168 0.96 -6.22 8.88
C VAL A 168 1.47 -5.60 7.59
N VAL A 169 2.78 -5.35 7.53
CA VAL A 169 3.51 -5.00 6.31
C VAL A 169 4.30 -6.22 5.86
N THR A 170 4.12 -6.65 4.61
CA THR A 170 4.78 -7.84 4.04
C THR A 170 5.53 -7.49 2.76
N VAL A 171 6.76 -7.97 2.66
CA VAL A 171 7.56 -7.92 1.42
C VAL A 171 7.25 -9.15 0.58
N GLY A 172 6.54 -8.95 -0.54
CA GLY A 172 6.28 -10.01 -1.53
C GLY A 172 7.54 -10.70 -2.04
N GLY A 173 7.43 -12.00 -2.34
CA GLY A 173 8.54 -12.88 -2.76
C GLY A 173 9.50 -13.28 -1.62
N ALA A 174 9.99 -12.30 -0.87
CA ALA A 174 10.94 -12.49 0.23
C ALA A 174 10.27 -13.01 1.51
N GLY A 175 8.98 -12.69 1.73
CA GLY A 175 8.19 -13.16 2.87
C GLY A 175 8.64 -12.62 4.23
N HIS A 176 9.40 -11.53 4.25
CA HIS A 176 9.69 -10.78 5.47
C HIS A 176 8.47 -9.96 5.84
N SER A 177 8.24 -9.76 7.14
CA SER A 177 7.11 -8.98 7.62
C SER A 177 7.42 -8.14 8.85
N ILE A 178 6.60 -7.11 9.03
CA ILE A 178 6.49 -6.35 10.27
C ILE A 178 5.02 -6.43 10.68
N SER A 179 4.74 -6.86 11.90
CA SER A 179 3.39 -6.89 12.46
C SER A 179 3.31 -6.05 13.73
N ILE A 180 2.16 -5.40 13.91
CA ILE A 180 1.81 -4.63 15.10
C ILE A 180 0.41 -5.08 15.51
N ASP A 181 0.28 -5.59 16.73
CA ASP A 181 -0.98 -6.09 17.28
C ASP A 181 -1.07 -5.83 18.79
N ALA A 182 -2.09 -6.39 19.44
CA ALA A 182 -2.30 -6.23 20.89
C ALA A 182 -1.19 -6.85 21.76
N SER A 183 -0.41 -7.79 21.21
CA SER A 183 0.73 -8.43 21.90
C SER A 183 2.01 -7.61 21.78
N GLY A 184 2.14 -6.79 20.74
CA GLY A 184 3.28 -5.89 20.58
C GLY A 184 3.68 -5.68 19.12
N ILE A 185 5.00 -5.57 18.88
CA ILE A 185 5.59 -5.35 17.56
C ILE A 185 6.51 -6.52 17.24
N THR A 186 6.38 -7.12 16.06
CA THR A 186 7.27 -8.18 15.58
C THR A 186 7.84 -7.80 14.21
N VAL A 187 9.16 -7.89 14.06
CA VAL A 187 9.85 -7.87 12.76
C VAL A 187 10.34 -9.29 12.50
N GLN A 188 9.82 -9.92 11.45
CA GLN A 188 10.04 -11.33 11.16
C GLN A 188 10.88 -11.49 9.89
N TYR A 189 12.02 -12.17 10.04
CA TYR A 189 12.73 -12.76 8.91
C TYR A 189 12.06 -14.09 8.52
N LYS A 190 11.93 -14.35 7.22
CA LYS A 190 11.25 -15.55 6.71
C LYS A 190 11.88 -16.86 7.22
N GLY A 191 13.19 -16.83 7.51
CA GLY A 191 13.92 -17.99 8.02
C GLY A 191 13.66 -18.34 9.50
N GLY A 192 12.86 -17.56 10.22
CA GLY A 192 12.40 -17.86 11.58
C GLY A 192 12.87 -16.86 12.63
N ASP A 193 14.01 -16.20 12.44
CA ASP A 193 14.51 -15.19 13.36
C ASP A 193 13.61 -13.94 13.42
N SER A 194 13.50 -13.34 14.60
CA SER A 194 12.58 -12.23 14.85
C SER A 194 13.14 -11.20 15.82
N LEU A 195 12.79 -9.93 15.65
CA LEU A 195 12.87 -8.90 16.69
C LEU A 195 11.45 -8.68 17.23
N GLN A 196 11.25 -8.79 18.54
CA GLN A 196 9.96 -8.60 19.17
C GLN A 196 10.06 -7.53 20.26
N ILE A 197 9.04 -6.67 20.35
CA ILE A 197 8.88 -5.69 21.43
C ILE A 197 7.51 -5.93 22.04
N ASP A 198 7.47 -6.25 23.33
CA ASP A 198 6.24 -6.50 24.08
C ASP A 198 6.35 -5.94 25.51
N ALA A 199 5.35 -6.22 26.35
CA ALA A 199 5.29 -5.75 27.74
C ALA A 199 6.45 -6.25 28.62
N SER A 200 7.14 -7.33 28.23
CA SER A 200 8.27 -7.91 28.94
C SER A 200 9.64 -7.41 28.44
N GLY A 201 9.68 -6.71 27.31
CA GLY A 201 10.88 -6.02 26.84
C GLY A 201 11.13 -6.18 25.33
N ILE A 202 12.42 -6.21 24.96
CA ILE A 202 12.89 -6.38 23.59
C ILE A 202 13.56 -7.75 23.47
N HIS A 203 13.03 -8.61 22.59
CA HIS A 203 13.53 -9.96 22.33
C HIS A 203 14.17 -10.05 20.95
N LEU A 204 15.31 -10.75 20.89
CA LEU A 204 16.06 -10.99 19.66
C LEU A 204 16.13 -12.51 19.43
N GLY A 205 15.29 -13.05 18.55
CA GLY A 205 15.27 -14.46 18.16
C GLY A 205 16.50 -14.81 17.32
N GLY A 206 17.22 -15.88 17.69
CA GLY A 206 18.38 -16.40 16.94
C GLY A 206 19.62 -15.50 16.89
N ALA A 207 19.64 -14.37 17.59
CA ALA A 207 20.71 -13.39 17.47
C ALA A 207 22.03 -13.86 18.11
N VAL A 208 23.13 -13.77 17.34
CA VAL A 208 24.49 -13.68 17.87
C VAL A 208 24.69 -12.24 18.35
N GLN A 209 24.63 -12.02 19.67
CA GLN A 209 24.59 -10.68 20.25
C GLN A 209 25.95 -9.96 20.14
N HIS A 210 26.00 -8.81 19.46
CA HIS A 210 27.14 -7.88 19.54
C HIS A 210 26.84 -6.58 20.33
N LEU A 211 25.58 -6.33 20.74
CA LEU A 211 25.16 -5.00 21.22
C LEU A 211 24.87 -4.88 22.72
N VAL A 212 24.50 -5.95 23.40
CA VAL A 212 24.52 -6.01 24.87
C VAL A 212 25.43 -7.16 25.17
N HIS A 213 26.41 -7.00 26.04
CA HIS A 213 27.28 -8.10 26.42
C HIS A 213 26.49 -9.14 27.24
N GLY A 214 25.19 -9.38 27.07
CA GLY A 214 24.36 -10.17 27.99
C GLY A 214 25.03 -11.48 28.37
N ASP A 215 25.44 -12.27 27.37
CA ASP A 215 26.14 -13.53 27.61
C ASP A 215 27.64 -13.37 27.88
N VAL A 216 28.32 -12.43 27.21
CA VAL A 216 29.78 -12.20 27.40
C VAL A 216 30.06 -11.57 28.77
N PHE A 217 29.36 -10.51 29.15
CA PHE A 217 29.34 -9.93 30.49
C PHE A 217 28.89 -10.95 31.53
N LYS A 218 27.83 -11.74 31.29
CA LYS A 218 27.46 -12.81 32.23
C LYS A 218 28.58 -13.83 32.40
N ALA A 219 29.24 -14.26 31.34
CA ALA A 219 30.38 -15.17 31.39
C ALA A 219 31.60 -14.54 32.10
N ASN A 220 31.86 -13.26 31.84
CA ASN A 220 32.95 -12.49 32.44
C ASN A 220 32.71 -12.28 33.93
N VAL A 221 31.47 -11.94 34.32
CA VAL A 221 31.03 -11.82 35.72
C VAL A 221 31.09 -13.18 36.40
N ALA A 222 30.64 -14.26 35.77
CA ALA A 222 30.75 -15.60 36.35
C ALA A 222 32.22 -16.01 36.57
N THR A 223 33.09 -15.73 35.60
CA THR A 223 34.54 -15.97 35.71
C THR A 223 35.17 -15.17 36.83
N PHE A 224 34.83 -13.87 36.93
CA PHE A 224 35.27 -13.01 38.02
C PHE A 224 34.80 -13.53 39.38
N MET A 225 33.52 -13.88 39.51
CA MET A 225 32.96 -14.39 40.77
C MET A 225 33.61 -15.70 41.19
N ALA A 226 33.90 -16.61 40.25
CA ALA A 226 34.62 -17.85 40.54
C ALA A 226 36.06 -17.59 41.00
N ALA A 227 36.77 -16.67 40.34
CA ALA A 227 38.12 -16.28 40.75
C ALA A 227 38.13 -15.63 42.14
N LEU A 228 37.14 -14.79 42.45
CA LEU A 228 36.99 -14.16 43.76
C LEU A 228 36.66 -15.17 44.86
N MET A 229 35.74 -16.12 44.62
CA MET A 229 35.35 -17.14 45.61
C MET A 229 36.48 -18.12 45.95
N THR A 230 37.40 -18.34 45.02
CA THR A 230 38.56 -19.22 45.21
C THR A 230 39.82 -18.47 45.65
N HIS A 231 39.74 -17.13 45.74
CA HIS A 231 40.86 -16.30 46.16
C HIS A 231 41.11 -16.41 47.66
N THR A 232 42.29 -16.90 48.03
CA THR A 232 42.66 -17.15 49.42
C THR A 232 44.09 -16.67 49.70
N HIS A 233 44.31 -16.29 50.96
CA HIS A 233 45.62 -15.94 51.51
C HIS A 233 45.95 -16.88 52.66
N ILE A 234 47.23 -17.23 52.81
CA ILE A 234 47.68 -17.98 53.98
C ILE A 234 47.93 -16.96 55.10
N GLY A 235 47.15 -17.05 56.17
CA GLY A 235 47.31 -16.26 57.39
C GLY A 235 47.76 -17.12 58.57
N ASN A 236 48.48 -16.51 59.53
CA ASN A 236 48.93 -17.16 60.75
C ASN A 236 48.52 -16.37 62.00
N MET A 237 47.20 -16.32 62.29
CA MET A 237 46.59 -15.90 63.57
C MET A 237 47.35 -14.79 64.35
N GLY A 238 47.70 -13.68 63.69
CA GLY A 238 48.36 -12.54 64.34
C GLY A 238 49.45 -11.82 63.51
N ALA A 239 49.95 -12.43 62.43
CA ALA A 239 50.86 -11.77 61.48
C ALA A 239 50.13 -11.35 60.18
N PRO A 240 50.63 -10.35 59.43
CA PRO A 240 50.11 -10.01 58.10
C PRO A 240 50.02 -11.24 57.20
N THR A 241 48.95 -11.35 56.42
CA THR A 241 48.75 -12.49 55.52
C THR A 241 49.77 -12.47 54.37
N SER A 242 50.15 -13.65 53.90
CA SER A 242 50.98 -13.80 52.71
C SER A 242 50.28 -13.26 51.45
N PRO A 243 51.02 -13.00 50.35
CA PRO A 243 50.41 -12.80 49.03
C PRO A 243 49.45 -13.94 48.65
N PRO A 244 48.51 -13.72 47.71
CA PRO A 244 47.51 -14.73 47.33
C PRO A 244 48.15 -16.06 46.91
N VAL A 245 47.55 -17.18 47.32
CA VAL A 245 48.02 -18.53 46.94
C VAL A 245 47.99 -18.72 45.42
N LYS A 246 46.95 -18.19 44.77
CA LYS A 246 46.87 -18.03 43.32
C LYS A 246 46.47 -16.58 43.04
N PRO A 247 47.34 -15.77 42.39
CA PRO A 247 46.99 -14.42 42.01
C PRO A 247 45.73 -14.41 41.14
N MET A 248 44.82 -13.48 41.40
CA MET A 248 43.66 -13.29 40.53
C MET A 248 44.14 -12.79 39.16
N THR A 249 43.98 -13.63 38.14
CA THR A 249 44.24 -13.27 36.74
C THR A 249 42.91 -13.19 36.01
N LEU A 250 42.50 -11.98 35.65
CA LEU A 250 41.37 -11.75 34.75
C LEU A 250 41.91 -11.77 33.32
N ASP A 251 42.15 -12.97 32.78
CA ASP A 251 42.47 -13.14 31.37
C ASP A 251 41.18 -13.34 30.58
N VAL A 252 40.41 -12.25 30.51
CA VAL A 252 39.15 -12.22 29.79
C VAL A 252 39.42 -11.57 28.45
N PRO A 253 39.08 -12.20 27.31
CA PRO A 253 39.30 -11.60 26.01
C PRO A 253 38.64 -10.22 25.95
N LEU A 254 39.46 -9.17 25.85
CA LEU A 254 38.97 -7.82 25.58
C LEU A 254 38.36 -7.80 24.17
N SER A 255 37.26 -7.08 24.01
CA SER A 255 36.64 -6.89 22.70
C SER A 255 37.66 -6.31 21.71
N THR A 256 37.91 -7.02 20.61
CA THR A 256 38.81 -6.57 19.53
C THR A 256 38.31 -5.32 18.79
N LYS A 257 37.08 -4.86 19.07
CA LYS A 257 36.48 -3.67 18.45
C LYS A 257 36.48 -2.42 19.33
N HIS A 258 36.75 -2.55 20.63
CA HIS A 258 36.74 -1.42 21.57
C HIS A 258 38.00 -1.43 22.44
N THR A 259 39.15 -1.18 21.81
CA THR A 259 40.36 -0.78 22.54
C THR A 259 40.25 0.71 22.86
N VAL A 260 40.27 1.07 24.14
CA VAL A 260 40.52 2.46 24.55
C VAL A 260 42.02 2.69 24.34
N GLY A 261 42.37 3.48 23.33
CA GLY A 261 43.72 4.04 23.17
C GLY A 261 43.91 5.26 24.05
#